data_AF-A0A3A8IJR5-F1
#
_entry.id   AF-A0A3A8IJR5-F1
#
_cell.length_a   1.000
_cell.length_b   1.000
_cell.length_c   1.000
_cell.angle_alpha   90.00
_cell.angle_beta   90.00
_cell.angle_gamma   90.00
#
_symmetry.space_group_name_H-M   'P 1'
#
loop_
_entity.id
_entity.type
_entity.pdbx_description
1 polymer ?
#
loop_
_entity_poly.entity_id
_entity_poly.type
_entity_poly.pdbx_seq_one_letter_code
_entity_poly.pdbx_strand_id
1 'polypeptide(L)'
;MFKHVLSTKDPAAAIQEWESLGGRELHRFSESVFVAELPEGVEVAALKHSQPLQPEALDGASSLAVDAWRAMEDKARRKEMGPAEGLPWDAPGYQPPRKKDAEKEKALKVIPRRALTGPVGIGLVIVSGPGEGLDFSSEQRSKVVQEALEGLNFLVGAEPRARVSFSYDIRPVSVSAPPGSVMRITDGWNGLPADFTGGFNAAVCGRGPFAGKGYFFKGDSYIRYDWQSDRVDSGPRLIADGWHGLPEGFTSDFDAILNGGGQFAGKCYFFKGDSYVRYDWQSDRVDPGYPRKICDEWPGVLMWPANS
;
A
#
# COMPACT_ATOMS: atom_id res chain seq x y z
N MET A 1 3.45 -36.10 0.62
CA MET A 1 4.07 -35.39 -0.54
C MET A 1 5.11 -34.44 0.01
N PHE A 2 6.23 -34.27 -0.70
CA PHE A 2 7.34 -33.41 -0.26
C PHE A 2 7.55 -32.24 -1.22
N LYS A 3 7.95 -31.11 -0.65
CA LYS A 3 8.31 -29.90 -1.39
C LYS A 3 9.80 -29.92 -1.67
N HIS A 4 10.16 -29.66 -2.92
CA HIS A 4 11.54 -29.63 -3.37
C HIS A 4 11.82 -28.36 -4.14
N VAL A 5 12.95 -27.72 -3.83
CA VAL A 5 13.48 -26.63 -4.64
C VAL A 5 14.33 -27.23 -5.75
N LEU A 6 13.87 -27.06 -6.99
CA LEU A 6 14.44 -27.70 -8.18
C LEU A 6 14.94 -26.63 -9.15
N SER A 7 15.99 -27.00 -9.91
CA SER A 7 16.40 -26.24 -11.08
C SER A 7 16.20 -27.04 -12.38
N THR A 8 15.90 -26.33 -13.46
CA THR A 8 15.70 -26.91 -14.79
C THR A 8 16.19 -25.98 -15.90
N LYS A 9 16.59 -26.56 -17.03
CA LYS A 9 16.89 -25.83 -18.28
C LYS A 9 15.72 -25.85 -19.26
N ASP A 10 14.73 -26.71 -19.03
CA ASP A 10 13.53 -26.84 -19.86
C ASP A 10 12.29 -26.93 -18.95
N PRO A 11 11.73 -25.76 -18.59
CA PRO A 11 10.59 -25.69 -17.68
C PRO A 11 9.36 -26.44 -18.18
N ALA A 12 9.11 -26.43 -19.48
CA ALA A 12 7.94 -27.07 -20.05
C ALA A 12 8.03 -28.60 -19.90
N ALA A 13 9.19 -29.17 -20.23
CA ALA A 13 9.43 -30.60 -20.06
C ALA A 13 9.47 -31.02 -18.59
N ALA A 14 10.06 -30.20 -17.70
CA ALA A 14 10.10 -30.47 -16.27
C ALA A 14 8.71 -30.47 -15.62
N ILE A 15 7.86 -29.47 -15.94
CA ILE A 15 6.49 -29.42 -15.43
C ILE A 15 5.68 -30.63 -15.89
N GLN A 16 5.79 -31.02 -17.17
CA GLN A 16 5.12 -32.22 -17.68
C GLN A 16 5.61 -33.49 -16.97
N GLU A 17 6.92 -33.62 -16.72
CA GLU A 17 7.49 -34.73 -15.97
C GLU A 17 6.90 -34.79 -14.54
N TRP A 18 6.87 -33.66 -13.82
CA TRP A 18 6.30 -33.62 -12.46
C TRP A 18 4.82 -33.98 -12.44
N GLU A 19 4.02 -33.44 -13.36
CA GLU A 19 2.60 -33.75 -13.47
C GLU A 19 2.36 -35.24 -13.79
N SER A 20 3.19 -35.84 -14.66
CA SER A 20 3.10 -37.27 -15.01
C SER A 20 3.38 -38.18 -13.82
N LEU A 21 4.19 -37.71 -12.86
CA LEU A 21 4.51 -38.39 -11.61
C LEU A 21 3.48 -38.12 -10.51
N GLY A 22 2.42 -37.35 -10.79
CA GLY A 22 1.41 -36.96 -9.81
C GLY A 22 1.85 -35.81 -8.89
N GLY A 23 2.93 -35.13 -9.23
CA GLY A 23 3.38 -33.89 -8.60
C GLY A 23 2.81 -32.64 -9.27
N ARG A 24 3.25 -31.47 -8.81
CA ARG A 24 2.82 -30.17 -9.35
C ARG A 24 3.79 -29.04 -9.02
N GLU A 25 3.71 -27.97 -9.83
CA GLU A 25 4.35 -26.68 -9.57
C GLU A 25 3.61 -25.93 -8.46
N LEU A 26 4.34 -25.43 -7.45
CA LEU A 26 3.79 -24.55 -6.41
C LEU A 26 4.25 -23.10 -6.63
N HIS A 27 5.57 -22.93 -6.83
CA HIS A 27 6.19 -21.62 -6.95
C HIS A 27 7.25 -21.62 -8.06
N ARG A 28 7.33 -20.50 -8.79
CA ARG A 28 8.34 -20.24 -9.83
C ARG A 28 9.06 -18.95 -9.52
N PHE A 29 10.26 -19.07 -8.99
CA PHE A 29 11.09 -17.92 -8.60
C PHE A 29 11.80 -17.28 -9.80
N SER A 30 12.09 -18.07 -10.84
CA SER A 30 12.63 -17.59 -12.11
C SER A 30 12.28 -18.55 -13.24
N GLU A 31 12.80 -18.31 -14.44
CA GLU A 31 12.64 -19.25 -15.56
C GLU A 31 13.25 -20.62 -15.28
N SER A 32 14.22 -20.72 -14.38
CA SER A 32 14.97 -21.97 -14.12
C SER A 32 14.82 -22.51 -12.71
N VAL A 33 14.21 -21.77 -11.77
CA VAL A 33 14.13 -22.12 -10.35
C VAL A 33 12.68 -22.25 -9.88
N PHE A 34 12.36 -23.41 -9.33
CA PHE A 34 10.99 -23.81 -8.99
C PHE A 34 10.92 -24.45 -7.61
N VAL A 35 9.75 -24.35 -6.99
CA VAL A 35 9.32 -25.22 -5.90
C VAL A 35 8.25 -26.15 -6.45
N ALA A 36 8.54 -27.45 -6.44
CA ALA A 36 7.62 -28.49 -6.86
C ALA A 36 7.21 -29.35 -5.66
N GLU A 37 5.96 -29.81 -5.66
CA GLU A 37 5.46 -30.82 -4.75
C GLU A 37 5.46 -32.17 -5.47
N LEU A 38 6.18 -33.15 -4.93
CA LEU A 38 6.31 -34.49 -5.49
C LEU A 38 5.83 -35.56 -4.49
N PRO A 39 5.35 -36.72 -4.95
CA PRO A 39 5.04 -37.86 -4.07
C PRO A 39 6.27 -38.42 -3.36
N GLU A 40 6.07 -39.04 -2.20
CA GLU A 40 7.14 -39.47 -1.28
C GLU A 40 8.05 -40.58 -1.83
N GLY A 41 7.65 -41.26 -2.91
CA GLY A 41 8.43 -42.29 -3.58
C GLY A 41 9.23 -41.81 -4.80
N VAL A 42 9.20 -40.51 -5.13
CA VAL A 42 9.92 -39.96 -6.28
C VAL A 42 11.32 -39.54 -5.86
N GLU A 43 12.34 -40.18 -6.42
CA GLU A 43 13.73 -39.77 -6.24
C GLU A 43 14.06 -38.57 -7.14
N VAL A 44 14.32 -37.41 -6.54
CA VAL A 44 14.63 -36.17 -7.27
C VAL A 44 15.86 -36.32 -8.17
N ALA A 45 16.84 -37.13 -7.77
CA ALA A 45 18.04 -37.41 -8.57
C ALA A 45 17.77 -38.21 -9.86
N ALA A 46 16.62 -38.87 -9.96
CA ALA A 46 16.22 -39.67 -11.12
C ALA A 46 15.36 -38.88 -12.13
N LEU A 47 15.05 -37.61 -11.85
CA LEU A 47 14.31 -36.74 -12.76
C LEU A 47 15.16 -36.43 -14.00
N LYS A 48 14.54 -36.44 -15.17
CA LYS A 48 15.24 -36.25 -16.46
C LYS A 48 15.42 -34.78 -16.80
N HIS A 49 14.46 -33.95 -16.42
CA HIS A 49 14.40 -32.54 -16.83
C HIS A 49 14.63 -31.57 -15.67
N SER A 50 14.82 -32.07 -14.45
CA SER A 50 15.06 -31.24 -13.28
C SER A 50 16.06 -31.89 -12.34
N GLN A 51 16.71 -31.07 -11.53
CA GLN A 51 17.70 -31.50 -10.56
C GLN A 51 17.53 -30.71 -9.26
N PRO A 52 18.03 -31.21 -8.12
CA PRO A 52 18.10 -30.42 -6.91
C PRO A 52 18.82 -29.09 -7.17
N LEU A 53 18.28 -28.00 -6.64
CA LEU A 53 18.87 -26.68 -6.85
C LEU A 53 20.33 -26.67 -6.37
N GLN A 54 21.25 -26.44 -7.32
CA GLN A 54 22.65 -26.19 -7.00
C GLN A 54 22.84 -24.71 -6.67
N PRO A 55 23.67 -24.35 -5.68
CA PRO A 55 23.87 -22.95 -5.26
C PRO A 55 24.53 -22.04 -6.32
N GLU A 56 25.08 -22.64 -7.37
CA GLU A 56 25.93 -21.96 -8.34
C GLU A 56 25.10 -21.16 -9.34
N ALA A 57 25.37 -19.84 -9.44
CA ALA A 57 24.84 -18.90 -10.44
C ALA A 57 23.34 -18.54 -10.35
N LEU A 58 22.77 -18.41 -9.15
CA LEU A 58 21.49 -17.71 -8.99
C LEU A 58 21.66 -16.19 -9.19
N ASP A 59 20.73 -15.57 -9.91
CA ASP A 59 20.61 -14.11 -9.89
C ASP A 59 20.16 -13.61 -8.50
N GLY A 60 20.29 -12.30 -8.26
CA GLY A 60 19.99 -11.71 -6.95
C GLY A 60 18.55 -11.90 -6.49
N ALA A 61 17.56 -11.92 -7.40
CA ALA A 61 16.16 -12.12 -7.07
C ALA A 61 15.84 -13.59 -6.77
N SER A 62 16.38 -14.50 -7.58
CA SER A 62 16.28 -15.95 -7.37
C SER A 62 16.92 -16.36 -6.06
N SER A 63 18.12 -15.83 -5.75
CA SER A 63 18.80 -16.08 -4.47
C SER A 63 17.94 -15.62 -3.29
N LEU A 64 17.39 -14.41 -3.38
CA LEU A 64 16.53 -13.84 -2.34
C LEU A 64 15.26 -14.68 -2.11
N ALA A 65 14.62 -15.16 -3.17
CA ALA A 65 13.44 -16.00 -3.08
C ALA A 65 13.74 -17.38 -2.47
N VAL A 66 14.85 -17.99 -2.86
CA VAL A 66 15.29 -19.29 -2.31
C VAL A 66 15.64 -19.18 -0.84
N ASP A 67 16.35 -18.13 -0.44
CA ASP A 67 16.70 -17.89 0.97
C ASP A 67 15.44 -17.65 1.81
N ALA A 68 14.51 -16.85 1.29
CA ALA A 68 13.21 -16.62 1.92
C ALA A 68 12.38 -17.92 2.06
N TRP A 69 12.38 -18.78 1.03
CA TRP A 69 11.72 -20.08 1.07
C TRP A 69 12.31 -20.98 2.16
N ARG A 70 13.65 -21.12 2.20
CA ARG A 70 14.33 -21.91 3.24
C ARG A 70 14.04 -21.37 4.64
N ALA A 71 14.08 -20.05 4.82
CA ALA A 71 13.76 -19.42 6.09
C ALA A 71 12.30 -19.67 6.53
N MET A 72 11.35 -19.71 5.58
CA MET A 72 9.97 -20.10 5.83
C MET A 72 9.87 -21.56 6.29
N GLU A 73 10.50 -22.50 5.59
CA GLU A 73 10.49 -23.93 5.97
C GLU A 73 11.14 -24.15 7.33
N ASP A 74 12.26 -23.48 7.62
CA ASP A 74 12.92 -23.53 8.93
C ASP A 74 12.04 -22.97 10.05
N LYS A 75 11.30 -21.89 9.78
CA LYS A 75 10.32 -21.33 10.72
C LYS A 75 9.16 -22.30 10.96
N ALA A 76 8.66 -22.96 9.92
CA ALA A 76 7.61 -23.97 10.03
C ALA A 76 8.07 -25.17 10.87
N ARG A 77 9.26 -25.73 10.57
CA ARG A 77 9.85 -26.84 11.35
C ARG A 77 10.06 -26.46 12.82
N ARG A 78 10.59 -25.26 13.12
CA ARG A 78 10.72 -24.78 14.51
C ARG A 78 9.40 -24.63 15.24
N LYS A 79 8.32 -24.30 14.52
CA LYS A 79 6.98 -24.17 15.10
C LYS A 79 6.34 -25.53 15.37
N GLU A 80 6.59 -26.53 14.51
CA GLU A 80 6.20 -27.92 14.75
C GLU A 80 6.95 -28.51 15.94
N MET A 81 8.26 -28.26 16.03
CA MET A 81 9.13 -28.67 17.14
C MET A 81 9.01 -27.79 18.40
N GLY A 82 7.81 -27.29 18.71
CA GLY A 82 7.60 -26.28 19.75
C GLY A 82 8.20 -26.65 21.11
N PRO A 83 8.46 -25.68 22.01
CA PRO A 83 9.19 -25.86 23.28
C PRO A 83 8.52 -26.82 24.30
N ALA A 84 7.39 -27.42 23.94
CA ALA A 84 6.64 -28.38 24.75
C ALA A 84 6.69 -29.82 24.20
N GLU A 85 7.37 -30.06 23.07
CA GLU A 85 7.48 -31.39 22.49
C GLU A 85 8.32 -32.31 23.41
N GLY A 86 7.68 -33.33 23.98
CA GLY A 86 8.31 -34.27 24.94
C GLY A 86 8.14 -33.91 26.42
N LEU A 87 7.51 -32.79 26.78
CA LEU A 87 7.17 -32.49 28.16
C LEU A 87 5.83 -33.17 28.55
N PRO A 88 5.76 -33.85 29.71
CA PRO A 88 4.49 -34.36 30.21
C PRO A 88 3.52 -33.21 30.49
N TRP A 89 2.22 -33.50 30.40
CA TRP A 89 1.15 -32.50 30.47
C TRP A 89 1.11 -31.69 31.78
N ASP A 90 1.84 -32.14 32.80
CA ASP A 90 1.95 -31.58 34.15
C ASP A 90 3.33 -30.95 34.46
N ALA A 91 4.16 -30.69 33.43
CA ALA A 91 5.48 -30.06 33.61
C ALA A 91 5.39 -28.77 34.46
N PRO A 92 6.10 -28.69 35.61
CA PRO A 92 6.01 -27.54 36.52
C PRO A 92 6.38 -26.23 35.81
N GLY A 93 5.48 -25.25 35.84
CA GLY A 93 5.69 -23.95 35.20
C GLY A 93 5.16 -23.83 33.76
N TYR A 94 4.66 -24.91 33.16
CA TYR A 94 3.99 -24.85 31.88
C TYR A 94 2.54 -24.36 32.04
N GLN A 95 2.25 -23.15 31.57
CA GLN A 95 0.87 -22.71 31.36
C GLN A 95 0.49 -23.03 29.91
N PRO A 96 -0.50 -23.89 29.66
CA PRO A 96 -0.98 -24.13 28.31
C PRO A 96 -1.43 -22.80 27.69
N PRO A 97 -1.21 -22.58 26.38
CA PRO A 97 -1.69 -21.39 25.70
C PRO A 97 -3.17 -21.21 26.02
N ARG A 98 -3.59 -20.00 26.43
CA ARG A 98 -5.02 -19.68 26.60
C ARG A 98 -5.73 -20.19 25.36
N LYS A 99 -6.71 -21.09 25.54
CA LYS A 99 -7.57 -21.56 24.45
C LYS A 99 -8.00 -20.32 23.69
N LYS A 100 -7.56 -20.18 22.44
CA LYS A 100 -8.08 -19.14 21.53
C LYS A 100 -9.59 -19.24 21.63
N ASP A 101 -10.26 -18.16 21.99
CA ASP A 101 -11.71 -18.13 22.11
C ASP A 101 -12.32 -18.76 20.85
N ALA A 102 -12.95 -19.92 21.03
CA ALA A 102 -13.57 -20.69 19.95
C ALA A 102 -14.71 -19.89 19.28
N GLU A 103 -15.08 -18.73 19.83
CA GLU A 103 -16.11 -17.83 19.31
C GLU A 103 -15.66 -16.94 18.14
N LYS A 104 -14.36 -16.94 17.75
CA LYS A 104 -13.88 -16.18 16.57
C LYS A 104 -13.63 -17.01 15.30
N GLU A 105 -14.17 -18.22 15.22
CA GLU A 105 -14.39 -18.94 13.95
C GLU A 105 -15.89 -19.00 13.63
N LYS A 106 -16.56 -17.85 13.63
CA LYS A 106 -17.74 -17.74 12.77
C LYS A 106 -17.20 -17.82 11.35
N ALA A 107 -17.33 -18.99 10.73
CA ALA A 107 -17.08 -19.19 9.31
C ALA A 107 -17.69 -18.00 8.57
N LEU A 108 -16.82 -17.12 8.05
CA LEU A 108 -17.26 -16.09 7.13
C LEU A 108 -18.00 -16.86 6.04
N LYS A 109 -19.30 -16.64 5.88
CA LYS A 109 -20.01 -17.11 4.69
C LYS A 109 -19.44 -16.31 3.53
N VAL A 110 -18.29 -16.74 3.04
CA VAL A 110 -17.70 -16.29 1.81
C VAL A 110 -18.67 -16.75 0.74
N ILE A 111 -19.52 -15.84 0.27
CA ILE A 111 -20.19 -15.99 -1.02
C ILE A 111 -19.03 -15.87 -2.02
N PRO A 112 -18.60 -16.95 -2.71
CA PRO A 112 -17.43 -16.85 -3.57
C PRO A 112 -17.79 -15.97 -4.76
N ARG A 113 -17.31 -14.73 -4.74
CA ARG A 113 -17.20 -13.93 -5.95
C ARG A 113 -15.76 -14.07 -6.43
N ARG A 114 -15.59 -15.01 -7.36
CA ARG A 114 -14.35 -15.44 -8.04
C ARG A 114 -13.39 -16.23 -7.14
N ALA A 115 -13.13 -17.49 -7.53
CA ALA A 115 -12.11 -18.33 -6.90
C ALA A 115 -10.77 -18.15 -7.64
N LEU A 116 -9.67 -18.15 -6.89
CA LEU A 116 -8.33 -18.17 -7.46
C LEU A 116 -8.04 -19.59 -7.98
N THR A 117 -7.76 -19.72 -9.28
CA THR A 117 -7.45 -21.01 -9.91
C THR A 117 -6.32 -20.84 -10.92
N GLY A 118 -5.45 -21.84 -11.02
CA GLY A 118 -4.36 -21.85 -12.00
C GLY A 118 -3.18 -20.93 -11.68
N PRO A 119 -2.31 -20.66 -12.67
CA PRO A 119 -1.11 -19.85 -12.50
C PRO A 119 -1.42 -18.37 -12.25
N VAL A 120 -0.68 -17.75 -11.32
CA VAL A 120 -0.83 -16.36 -10.92
C VAL A 120 0.54 -15.67 -10.86
N GLY A 121 0.67 -14.51 -11.49
CA GLY A 121 1.89 -13.69 -11.42
C GLY A 121 1.89 -12.73 -10.23
N ILE A 122 3.03 -12.63 -9.56
CA ILE A 122 3.27 -11.76 -8.40
C ILE A 122 4.45 -10.83 -8.71
N GLY A 123 4.19 -9.52 -8.74
CA GLY A 123 5.24 -8.51 -8.79
C GLY A 123 5.53 -7.98 -7.39
N LEU A 124 6.78 -8.11 -6.93
CA LEU A 124 7.22 -7.60 -5.63
C LEU A 124 8.33 -6.55 -5.83
N VAL A 125 8.00 -5.28 -5.62
CA VAL A 125 8.98 -4.19 -5.68
C VAL A 125 9.39 -3.79 -4.26
N ILE A 126 10.67 -3.96 -3.93
CA ILE A 126 11.23 -3.61 -2.63
C ILE A 126 12.04 -2.34 -2.79
N VAL A 127 11.54 -1.21 -2.29
CA VAL A 127 12.15 0.10 -2.49
C VAL A 127 13.05 0.47 -1.31
N SER A 128 14.29 0.88 -1.60
CA SER A 128 15.26 1.40 -0.63
C SER A 128 15.68 2.83 -0.98
N GLY A 129 15.98 3.65 0.03
CA GLY A 129 16.43 5.03 -0.12
C GLY A 129 17.71 5.33 0.68
N PRO A 130 18.40 6.45 0.40
CA PRO A 130 19.72 6.75 0.97
C PRO A 130 19.72 7.27 2.42
N GLY A 131 18.55 7.34 3.09
CA GLY A 131 18.43 7.86 4.45
C GLY A 131 18.51 6.77 5.53
N GLU A 132 18.84 7.17 6.75
CA GLU A 132 18.83 6.28 7.91
C GLU A 132 17.45 5.65 8.10
N GLY A 133 17.40 4.31 8.16
CA GLY A 133 16.15 3.54 8.23
C GLY A 133 15.35 3.44 6.92
N LEU A 134 15.82 4.03 5.82
CA LEU A 134 15.19 3.94 4.49
C LEU A 134 15.84 2.88 3.59
N ASP A 135 16.98 2.32 3.98
CA ASP A 135 17.62 1.22 3.26
C ASP A 135 17.22 -0.13 3.87
N PHE A 136 16.71 -1.04 3.03
CA PHE A 136 16.47 -2.42 3.45
C PHE A 136 17.78 -3.20 3.43
N SER A 137 18.19 -3.73 4.57
CA SER A 137 19.28 -4.71 4.65
C SER A 137 18.92 -6.00 3.87
N SER A 138 19.92 -6.81 3.52
CA SER A 138 19.69 -8.11 2.87
C SER A 138 18.74 -9.02 3.68
N GLU A 139 18.87 -9.02 5.00
CA GLU A 139 18.00 -9.77 5.91
C GLU A 139 16.56 -9.24 5.88
N GLN A 140 16.38 -7.91 5.89
CA GLN A 140 15.06 -7.31 5.81
C GLN A 140 14.39 -7.57 4.46
N ARG A 141 15.13 -7.54 3.35
CA ARG A 141 14.61 -7.92 2.02
C ARG A 141 14.15 -9.36 2.01
N SER A 142 14.97 -10.27 2.56
CA SER A 142 14.63 -11.69 2.66
C SER A 142 13.38 -11.90 3.50
N LYS A 143 13.26 -11.15 4.61
CA LYS A 143 12.08 -11.20 5.49
C LYS A 143 10.80 -10.73 4.80
N VAL A 144 10.84 -9.66 4.01
CA VAL A 144 9.67 -9.20 3.22
C VAL A 144 9.22 -10.29 2.25
N VAL A 145 10.16 -10.86 1.50
CA VAL A 145 9.86 -11.96 0.57
C VAL A 145 9.30 -13.17 1.33
N GLN A 146 9.87 -13.52 2.47
CA GLN A 146 9.43 -14.64 3.31
C GLN A 146 7.97 -14.48 3.74
N GLU A 147 7.58 -13.32 4.26
CA GLU A 147 6.20 -13.08 4.71
C GLU A 147 5.19 -13.14 3.54
N ALA A 148 5.59 -12.65 2.36
CA ALA A 148 4.78 -12.81 1.14
C ALA A 148 4.65 -14.28 0.74
N LEU A 149 5.76 -15.03 0.71
CA LEU A 149 5.78 -16.46 0.40
C LEU A 149 4.91 -17.26 1.39
N GLU A 150 4.94 -16.94 2.68
CA GLU A 150 4.11 -17.60 3.70
C GLU A 150 2.62 -17.51 3.40
N GLY A 151 2.14 -16.31 3.08
CA GLY A 151 0.73 -16.08 2.72
C GLY A 151 0.34 -16.81 1.43
N LEU A 152 1.22 -16.79 0.42
CA LEU A 152 0.95 -17.42 -0.87
C LEU A 152 1.04 -18.95 -0.80
N ASN A 153 2.01 -19.49 -0.06
CA ASN A 153 2.15 -20.93 0.15
C ASN A 153 0.94 -21.51 0.92
N PHE A 154 0.33 -20.74 1.83
CA PHE A 154 -0.96 -21.12 2.41
C PHE A 154 -2.05 -21.26 1.34
N LEU A 155 -2.15 -20.32 0.40
CA LEU A 155 -3.16 -20.36 -0.68
C LEU A 155 -2.96 -21.55 -1.63
N VAL A 156 -1.71 -21.91 -1.94
CA VAL A 156 -1.41 -23.11 -2.75
C VAL A 156 -1.89 -24.40 -2.07
N GLY A 157 -1.77 -24.46 -0.74
CA GLY A 157 -2.20 -25.60 0.07
C GLY A 157 -3.69 -25.64 0.41
N ALA A 158 -4.39 -24.50 0.34
CA ALA A 158 -5.76 -24.37 0.82
C ALA A 158 -6.78 -25.19 0.02
N GLU A 159 -6.64 -25.24 -1.31
CA GLU A 159 -7.47 -26.08 -2.19
C GLU A 159 -6.60 -26.66 -3.32
N PRO A 160 -6.04 -27.87 -3.15
CA PRO A 160 -5.15 -28.47 -4.13
C PRO A 160 -5.78 -28.65 -5.52
N ARG A 161 -7.11 -28.82 -5.60
CA ARG A 161 -7.82 -28.99 -6.88
C ARG A 161 -7.88 -27.73 -7.71
N ALA A 162 -7.72 -26.56 -7.09
CA ALA A 162 -7.69 -25.28 -7.78
C ALA A 162 -6.40 -25.09 -8.60
N ARG A 163 -5.38 -25.95 -8.39
CA ARG A 163 -4.09 -25.92 -9.09
C ARG A 163 -3.46 -24.53 -9.12
N VAL A 164 -3.54 -23.82 -7.99
CA VAL A 164 -2.92 -22.51 -7.86
C VAL A 164 -1.41 -22.66 -7.83
N SER A 165 -0.71 -21.92 -8.68
CA SER A 165 0.74 -21.76 -8.65
C SER A 165 1.10 -20.29 -8.78
N PHE A 166 2.25 -19.89 -8.22
CA PHE A 166 2.68 -18.49 -8.22
C PHE A 166 4.02 -18.31 -8.95
N SER A 167 4.08 -17.38 -9.90
CA SER A 167 5.32 -16.89 -10.50
C SER A 167 5.70 -15.53 -9.93
N TYR A 168 6.99 -15.27 -9.76
CA TYR A 168 7.47 -14.07 -9.08
C TYR A 168 8.33 -13.20 -10.00
N ASP A 169 8.14 -11.88 -9.93
CA ASP A 169 9.05 -10.84 -10.43
C ASP A 169 9.45 -9.97 -9.22
N ILE A 170 10.60 -10.28 -8.63
CA ILE A 170 11.10 -9.59 -7.43
C ILE A 170 12.13 -8.55 -7.84
N ARG A 171 11.84 -7.28 -7.54
CA ARG A 171 12.68 -6.14 -7.91
C ARG A 171 13.06 -5.32 -6.69
N PRO A 172 14.24 -5.56 -6.10
CA PRO A 172 14.87 -4.60 -5.21
C PRO A 172 15.26 -3.36 -6.02
N VAL A 173 14.73 -2.19 -5.66
CA VAL A 173 15.00 -0.92 -6.32
C VAL A 173 15.54 0.07 -5.30
N SER A 174 16.73 0.62 -5.55
CA SER A 174 17.21 1.77 -4.80
C SER A 174 16.81 3.05 -5.52
N VAL A 175 15.99 3.87 -4.87
CA VAL A 175 15.60 5.18 -5.38
C VAL A 175 16.32 6.25 -4.56
N SER A 176 17.19 6.99 -5.23
CA SER A 176 17.73 8.24 -4.69
C SER A 176 16.99 9.39 -5.35
N ALA A 177 15.97 9.90 -4.66
CA ALA A 177 15.45 11.22 -4.94
C ALA A 177 16.19 12.20 -4.02
N PRO A 178 16.67 13.35 -4.52
CA PRO A 178 16.99 14.46 -3.62
C PRO A 178 15.77 14.67 -2.73
N PRO A 179 15.92 14.89 -1.41
CA PRO A 179 14.79 15.33 -0.62
C PRO A 179 14.17 16.50 -1.39
N GLY A 180 12.86 16.43 -1.67
CA GLY A 180 12.14 17.66 -1.98
C GLY A 180 12.52 18.68 -0.90
N SER A 181 12.59 19.96 -1.25
CA SER A 181 12.89 21.01 -0.28
C SER A 181 11.78 21.08 0.77
N VAL A 182 11.87 20.21 1.79
CA VAL A 182 11.07 20.31 3.01
C VAL A 182 11.65 21.50 3.75
N MET A 183 11.17 22.68 3.40
CA MET A 183 11.42 23.89 4.14
C MET A 183 10.37 24.00 5.24
N ARG A 184 10.75 24.53 6.40
CA ARG A 184 9.76 24.90 7.40
C ARG A 184 8.85 25.96 6.78
N ILE A 185 7.61 26.03 7.24
CA ILE A 185 6.67 27.07 6.82
C ILE A 185 7.29 28.47 7.00
N THR A 186 8.07 28.66 8.06
CA THR A 186 8.80 29.90 8.35
C THR A 186 9.94 30.22 7.38
N ASP A 187 10.48 29.22 6.69
CA ASP A 187 11.66 29.37 5.84
C ASP A 187 11.26 29.61 4.37
N GLY A 188 10.05 29.19 3.99
CA GLY A 188 9.54 29.30 2.61
C GLY A 188 8.46 30.36 2.39
N TRP A 189 7.90 30.95 3.45
CA TRP A 189 6.79 31.92 3.35
C TRP A 189 7.08 33.17 4.18
N ASN A 190 7.25 34.32 3.51
CA ASN A 190 7.66 35.54 4.20
C ASN A 190 6.49 36.34 4.78
N GLY A 191 6.72 36.98 5.93
CA GLY A 191 5.74 37.87 6.56
C GLY A 191 4.57 37.16 7.24
N LEU A 192 4.69 35.85 7.50
CA LEU A 192 3.65 35.11 8.21
C LEU A 192 3.45 35.65 9.63
N PRO A 193 2.20 35.90 10.06
CA PRO A 193 1.88 36.18 11.45
C PRO A 193 2.09 34.94 12.32
N ALA A 194 2.31 35.14 13.62
CA ALA A 194 2.67 34.07 14.57
C ALA A 194 1.73 32.86 14.48
N ASP A 195 0.41 33.10 14.40
CA ASP A 195 -0.59 32.05 14.36
C ASP A 195 -0.52 31.17 13.09
N PHE A 196 0.10 31.64 12.01
CA PHE A 196 0.23 30.89 10.75
C PHE A 196 1.58 30.17 10.61
N THR A 197 2.53 30.41 11.50
CA THR A 197 3.86 29.76 11.45
C THR A 197 3.80 28.26 11.78
N GLY A 198 2.80 27.82 12.55
CA GLY A 198 2.58 26.43 12.94
C GLY A 198 1.71 25.60 11.97
N GLY A 199 1.38 26.14 10.80
CA GLY A 199 0.51 25.48 9.81
C GLY A 199 -0.85 26.15 9.63
N PHE A 200 -1.52 25.78 8.53
CA PHE A 200 -2.82 26.26 8.08
C PHE A 200 -3.67 25.08 7.57
N ASN A 201 -4.99 25.20 7.58
CA ASN A 201 -5.94 24.15 7.19
C ASN A 201 -6.03 23.97 5.67
N ALA A 202 -6.06 25.08 4.93
CA ALA A 202 -6.20 25.06 3.47
C ALA A 202 -5.52 26.27 2.83
N ALA A 203 -5.25 26.20 1.53
CA ALA A 203 -4.74 27.32 0.76
C ALA A 203 -5.26 27.30 -0.69
N VAL A 204 -5.41 28.48 -1.30
CA VAL A 204 -5.82 28.60 -2.71
C VAL A 204 -5.18 29.82 -3.38
N CYS A 205 -4.79 29.67 -4.65
CA CYS A 205 -4.35 30.81 -5.45
C CYS A 205 -5.55 31.62 -5.95
N GLY A 206 -5.49 32.94 -5.83
CA GLY A 206 -6.49 33.83 -6.42
C GLY A 206 -6.59 33.70 -7.94
N ARG A 207 -7.79 33.96 -8.46
CA ARG A 207 -8.09 33.99 -9.91
C ARG A 207 -8.84 35.28 -10.26
N GLY A 208 -8.93 35.56 -11.56
CA GLY A 208 -9.64 36.73 -12.06
C GLY A 208 -9.05 38.03 -11.47
N PRO A 209 -9.87 38.91 -10.87
CA PRO A 209 -9.41 40.15 -10.23
C PRO A 209 -8.36 39.95 -9.12
N PHE A 210 -8.25 38.73 -8.58
CA PHE A 210 -7.35 38.38 -7.48
C PHE A 210 -6.13 37.55 -7.94
N ALA A 211 -5.86 37.47 -9.25
CA ALA A 211 -4.66 36.83 -9.77
C ALA A 211 -3.39 37.45 -9.18
N GLY A 212 -2.35 36.65 -8.97
CA GLY A 212 -1.13 37.10 -8.31
C GLY A 212 -1.21 37.12 -6.77
N LYS A 213 -2.33 36.67 -6.18
CA LYS A 213 -2.48 36.48 -4.74
C LYS A 213 -2.59 35.00 -4.36
N GLY A 214 -2.14 34.65 -3.15
CA GLY A 214 -2.38 33.38 -2.48
C GLY A 214 -3.16 33.62 -1.19
N TYR A 215 -4.04 32.70 -0.83
CA TYR A 215 -4.83 32.79 0.39
C TYR A 215 -4.59 31.56 1.23
N PHE A 216 -4.27 31.73 2.51
CA PHE A 216 -4.04 30.66 3.48
C PHE A 216 -5.03 30.79 4.62
N PHE A 217 -5.64 29.68 5.02
CA PHE A 217 -6.77 29.66 5.95
C PHE A 217 -6.42 28.85 7.18
N LYS A 218 -6.72 29.38 8.37
CA LYS A 218 -6.53 28.70 9.63
C LYS A 218 -7.66 29.05 10.60
N GLY A 219 -8.35 28.05 11.11
CA GLY A 219 -9.52 28.28 11.97
C GLY A 219 -10.57 29.11 11.24
N ASP A 220 -11.00 30.20 11.85
CA ASP A 220 -11.95 31.19 11.30
C ASP A 220 -11.28 32.35 10.55
N SER A 221 -9.96 32.27 10.35
CA SER A 221 -9.14 33.37 9.86
C SER A 221 -8.37 33.02 8.59
N TYR A 222 -7.98 34.03 7.82
CA TYR A 222 -7.15 33.88 6.64
C TYR A 222 -6.12 35.01 6.50
N ILE A 223 -5.05 34.72 5.77
CA ILE A 223 -4.06 35.70 5.31
C ILE A 223 -4.03 35.72 3.78
N ARG A 224 -3.62 36.86 3.22
CA ARG A 224 -3.34 37.02 1.80
C ARG A 224 -1.85 37.23 1.58
N TYR A 225 -1.30 36.42 0.70
CA TYR A 225 0.07 36.46 0.23
C TYR A 225 0.11 37.08 -1.16
N ASP A 226 1.08 37.94 -1.39
CA ASP A 226 1.34 38.52 -2.69
C ASP A 226 2.51 37.78 -3.33
N TRP A 227 2.27 37.12 -4.47
CA TRP A 227 3.29 36.31 -5.15
C TRP A 227 4.39 37.16 -5.78
N GLN A 228 4.15 38.44 -6.07
CA GLN A 228 5.11 39.31 -6.73
C GLN A 228 6.17 39.84 -5.75
N SER A 229 5.73 40.27 -4.57
CA SER A 229 6.55 40.75 -3.46
C SER A 229 7.01 39.63 -2.53
N ASP A 230 6.55 38.41 -2.80
CA ASP A 230 6.85 37.19 -2.07
C ASP A 230 6.69 37.38 -0.56
N ARG A 231 5.52 37.89 -0.12
CA ARG A 231 5.20 38.09 1.30
C ARG A 231 3.71 38.21 1.57
N VAL A 232 3.31 38.04 2.82
CA VAL A 232 1.97 38.41 3.30
C VAL A 232 1.75 39.92 3.15
N ASP A 233 0.66 40.30 2.48
CA ASP A 233 0.23 41.69 2.26
C ASP A 233 -1.07 42.04 3.03
N SER A 234 -1.78 41.05 3.57
CA SER A 234 -2.99 41.27 4.37
C SER A 234 -3.28 40.13 5.34
N GLY A 235 -3.88 40.47 6.48
CA GLY A 235 -4.34 39.53 7.50
C GLY A 235 -3.41 39.37 8.71
N PRO A 236 -3.79 38.54 9.69
CA PRO A 236 -4.99 37.69 9.71
C PRO A 236 -6.30 38.49 9.68
N ARG A 237 -7.29 38.03 8.92
CA ARG A 237 -8.67 38.56 8.87
C ARG A 237 -9.66 37.43 9.08
N LEU A 238 -10.83 37.72 9.63
CA LEU A 238 -11.91 36.74 9.67
C LEU A 238 -12.35 36.36 8.26
N ILE A 239 -12.59 35.07 8.05
CA ILE A 239 -13.08 34.52 6.79
C ILE A 239 -14.43 35.15 6.43
N ALA A 240 -15.31 35.32 7.42
CA ALA A 240 -16.64 35.90 7.24
C ALA A 240 -16.61 37.35 6.70
N ASP A 241 -15.55 38.10 6.99
CA ASP A 241 -15.43 39.50 6.55
C ASP A 241 -14.89 39.61 5.11
N GLY A 242 -14.06 38.64 4.70
CA GLY A 242 -13.32 38.68 3.44
C GLY A 242 -13.87 37.79 2.33
N TRP A 243 -14.72 36.82 2.65
CA TRP A 243 -15.25 35.84 1.70
C TRP A 243 -16.78 35.88 1.72
N HIS A 244 -17.35 36.53 0.71
CA HIS A 244 -18.75 36.92 0.76
C HIS A 244 -19.72 35.79 0.41
N GLY A 245 -20.87 35.75 1.09
CA GLY A 245 -21.94 34.78 0.82
C GLY A 245 -21.68 33.38 1.35
N LEU A 246 -20.62 33.16 2.14
CA LEU A 246 -20.44 31.90 2.86
C LEU A 246 -21.60 31.66 3.82
N PRO A 247 -22.21 30.46 3.82
CA PRO A 247 -23.29 30.11 4.74
C PRO A 247 -22.75 29.90 6.17
N GLU A 248 -23.66 29.97 7.14
CA GLU A 248 -23.36 29.65 8.53
C GLU A 248 -22.77 28.23 8.63
N GLY A 249 -21.63 28.09 9.31
CA GLY A 249 -20.88 26.83 9.42
C GLY A 249 -19.76 26.63 8.38
N PHE A 250 -19.74 27.42 7.30
CA PHE A 250 -18.67 27.46 6.28
C PHE A 250 -17.72 28.65 6.45
N THR A 251 -17.55 29.16 7.67
CA THR A 251 -16.69 30.31 7.97
C THR A 251 -15.47 29.95 8.80
N SER A 252 -15.16 28.65 8.94
CA SER A 252 -13.97 28.15 9.64
C SER A 252 -13.59 26.74 9.18
N ASP A 253 -12.36 26.31 9.47
CA ASP A 253 -11.91 24.91 9.46
C ASP A 253 -12.25 24.17 8.16
N PHE A 254 -11.86 24.75 7.03
CA PHE A 254 -12.01 24.09 5.73
C PHE A 254 -11.09 22.87 5.62
N ASP A 255 -11.63 21.75 5.12
CA ASP A 255 -10.86 20.52 4.89
C ASP A 255 -9.99 20.64 3.64
N ALA A 256 -10.52 21.31 2.62
CA ALA A 256 -9.83 21.56 1.36
C ALA A 256 -10.43 22.76 0.62
N ILE A 257 -9.62 23.41 -0.20
CA ILE A 257 -10.06 24.46 -1.13
C ILE A 257 -9.35 24.25 -2.47
N LEU A 258 -10.09 24.33 -3.57
CA LEU A 258 -9.50 24.19 -4.91
C LEU A 258 -10.15 25.10 -5.95
N ASN A 259 -9.34 25.52 -6.92
CA ASN A 259 -9.84 26.23 -8.10
C ASN A 259 -10.40 25.26 -9.13
N GLY A 260 -11.54 25.62 -9.72
CA GLY A 260 -12.09 24.92 -10.87
C GLY A 260 -11.22 25.11 -12.12
N GLY A 261 -11.17 24.08 -12.96
CA GLY A 261 -10.53 24.09 -14.28
C GLY A 261 -11.54 23.88 -15.41
N GLY A 262 -11.09 24.03 -16.65
CA GLY A 262 -11.92 23.83 -17.84
C GLY A 262 -13.18 24.69 -17.83
N GLN A 263 -14.36 24.06 -18.00
CA GLN A 263 -15.65 24.75 -17.95
C GLN A 263 -15.99 25.39 -16.59
N PHE A 264 -15.26 25.05 -15.53
CA PHE A 264 -15.40 25.62 -14.19
C PHE A 264 -14.31 26.63 -13.85
N ALA A 265 -13.52 27.07 -14.84
CA ALA A 265 -12.55 28.13 -14.65
C ALA A 265 -13.20 29.40 -14.09
N GLY A 266 -12.53 30.05 -13.12
CA GLY A 266 -13.09 31.21 -12.41
C GLY A 266 -13.97 30.84 -11.21
N LYS A 267 -14.23 29.56 -10.97
CA LYS A 267 -14.87 29.08 -9.73
C LYS A 267 -13.83 28.57 -8.73
N CYS A 268 -14.16 28.63 -7.45
CA CYS A 268 -13.42 28.08 -6.33
C CYS A 268 -14.37 27.22 -5.49
N TYR A 269 -13.88 26.12 -4.93
CA TYR A 269 -14.69 25.16 -4.19
C TYR A 269 -14.10 25.00 -2.79
N PHE A 270 -14.92 25.24 -1.77
CA PHE A 270 -14.55 25.04 -0.36
C PHE A 270 -15.26 23.79 0.16
N PHE A 271 -14.51 22.89 0.78
CA PHE A 271 -15.01 21.62 1.29
C PHE A 271 -14.95 21.60 2.82
N LYS A 272 -16.04 21.10 3.43
CA LYS A 272 -16.11 20.89 4.88
C LYS A 272 -17.06 19.74 5.17
N GLY A 273 -16.56 18.69 5.82
CA GLY A 273 -17.30 17.46 6.06
C GLY A 273 -17.77 16.80 4.77
N ASP A 274 -19.07 16.50 4.69
CA ASP A 274 -19.70 15.87 3.52
C ASP A 274 -20.26 16.87 2.49
N SER A 275 -19.95 18.15 2.66
CA SER A 275 -20.56 19.25 1.92
C SER A 275 -19.51 20.20 1.32
N TYR A 276 -19.92 20.96 0.32
CA TYR A 276 -19.07 21.96 -0.31
C TYR A 276 -19.88 23.21 -0.73
N VAL A 277 -19.18 24.33 -0.87
CA VAL A 277 -19.72 25.56 -1.46
C VAL A 277 -18.90 25.96 -2.69
N ARG A 278 -19.54 26.58 -3.69
CA ARG A 278 -18.86 27.09 -4.87
C ARG A 278 -18.85 28.61 -4.85
N TYR A 279 -17.66 29.18 -4.84
CA TYR A 279 -17.38 30.61 -4.92
C TYR A 279 -17.05 31.02 -6.34
N ASP A 280 -17.48 32.19 -6.74
CA ASP A 280 -17.18 32.78 -8.03
C ASP A 280 -16.21 33.95 -7.84
N TRP A 281 -15.03 33.83 -8.42
CA TRP A 281 -13.96 34.84 -8.28
C TRP A 281 -14.31 36.17 -8.94
N GLN A 282 -15.19 36.19 -9.94
CA GLN A 282 -15.54 37.39 -10.70
C GLN A 282 -16.55 38.25 -9.95
N SER A 283 -17.57 37.62 -9.38
CA SER A 283 -18.61 38.26 -8.56
C SER A 283 -18.21 38.40 -7.09
N ASP A 284 -17.09 37.78 -6.72
CA ASP A 284 -16.53 37.78 -5.37
C ASP A 284 -17.57 37.33 -4.33
N ARG A 285 -18.22 36.19 -4.59
CA ARG A 285 -19.26 35.62 -3.73
C ARG A 285 -19.49 34.13 -3.98
N VAL A 286 -20.03 33.42 -2.98
CA VAL A 286 -20.66 32.11 -3.16
C VAL A 286 -21.86 32.16 -4.13
N ASP A 287 -21.88 31.23 -5.08
CA ASP A 287 -23.03 31.02 -5.97
C ASP A 287 -24.29 30.65 -5.16
N PRO A 288 -25.50 31.02 -5.61
CA PRO A 288 -26.73 30.63 -4.92
C PRO A 288 -26.95 29.11 -4.95
N GLY A 289 -27.62 28.59 -3.91
CA GLY A 289 -28.00 27.17 -3.81
C GLY A 289 -26.88 26.26 -3.27
N TYR A 290 -25.98 26.81 -2.46
CA TYR A 290 -24.96 26.12 -1.68
C TYR A 290 -25.20 26.35 -0.17
N PRO A 291 -24.76 25.43 0.71
CA PRO A 291 -23.90 24.28 0.45
C PRO A 291 -24.64 23.13 -0.24
N ARG A 292 -23.88 22.29 -0.97
CA ARG A 292 -24.37 21.05 -1.58
C ARG A 292 -23.59 19.86 -1.07
N LYS A 293 -24.19 18.67 -1.12
CA LYS A 293 -23.52 17.44 -0.72
C LYS A 293 -22.51 17.01 -1.77
N ILE A 294 -21.33 16.58 -1.31
CA ILE A 294 -20.28 16.06 -2.19
C ILE A 294 -20.80 14.82 -2.92
N CYS A 295 -21.56 13.97 -2.24
CA CYS A 295 -22.07 12.71 -2.79
C CYS A 295 -22.97 12.87 -4.01
N ASP A 296 -23.74 13.96 -4.06
CA ASP A 296 -24.73 14.18 -5.11
C ASP A 296 -24.10 14.81 -6.35
N GLU A 297 -23.06 15.63 -6.16
CA GLU A 297 -22.52 16.50 -7.20
C GLU A 297 -21.12 16.04 -7.70
N TRP A 298 -20.46 15.14 -6.97
CA TRP A 298 -19.12 14.62 -7.29
C TRP A 298 -19.13 13.08 -7.45
N PRO A 299 -19.82 12.55 -8.49
CA PRO A 299 -20.02 11.10 -8.64
C PRO A 299 -18.73 10.30 -8.79
N GLY A 300 -17.65 10.93 -9.25
CA GLY A 300 -16.33 10.30 -9.38
C GLY A 300 -15.53 10.18 -8.07
N VAL A 301 -15.93 10.90 -7.00
CA VAL A 301 -15.22 10.90 -5.71
C VAL A 301 -15.71 9.77 -4.80
N LEU A 302 -16.94 9.30 -4.97
CA LEU A 302 -17.53 8.21 -4.19
C LEU A 302 -17.44 6.82 -4.84
N MET A 303 -16.76 6.68 -5.98
CA MET A 303 -16.51 5.37 -6.59
C MET A 303 -15.30 4.65 -5.95
N TRP A 304 -15.33 4.50 -4.63
CA TRP A 304 -14.75 3.36 -3.93
C TRP A 304 -15.92 2.68 -3.22
N PRO A 305 -16.17 1.37 -3.35
CA PRO A 305 -17.43 0.78 -2.96
C PRO A 305 -17.60 0.86 -1.43
N ALA A 306 -18.31 1.88 -0.98
CA ALA A 306 -18.95 1.93 0.32
C ALA A 306 -20.19 1.04 0.23
N ASN A 307 -20.01 -0.26 0.44
CA ASN A 307 -21.12 -1.16 0.72
C ASN A 307 -21.43 -1.06 2.23
N SER A 308 -22.50 -0.34 2.57
CA SER A 308 -23.30 -0.59 3.77
C SER A 308 -24.30 -1.71 3.52
#